data_AF-A0A182VUR7-F1
#
_entry.id   AF-A0A182VUR7-F1
#
_cell.length_a   1.000
_cell.length_b   1.000
_cell.length_c   1.000
_cell.angle_alpha   90.00
_cell.angle_beta   90.00
_cell.angle_gamma   90.00
#
_symmetry.space_group_name_H-M   'P 1'
#
loop_
_entity.id
_entity.type
_entity.pdbx_description
1 polymer ?
#
loop_
_entity_poly.entity_id
_entity_poly.type
_entity_poly.pdbx_seq_one_letter_code
_entity_poly.pdbx_strand_id
1 'polypeptide(L)' 'MVTHIYTDWANYYLERAKSKRKVSDLSADCRDGLLLAEVIEAVTTFKVPDLVKKPKTPQHMELTILLGNRNPKGT' A
#
# COMPACT_ATOMS: atom_id res chain seq x y z
N MET A 1 -12.39 16.16 -9.63
CA MET A 1 -11.15 16.75 -10.19
C MET A 1 -9.90 16.30 -9.43
N VAL A 2 -9.81 16.46 -8.10
CA VAL A 2 -8.58 16.10 -7.35
C VAL A 2 -8.34 14.59 -7.22
N THR A 3 -9.40 13.78 -7.19
CA THR A 3 -9.31 12.32 -7.19
C THR A 3 -8.61 11.76 -8.42
N HIS A 4 -8.86 12.34 -9.61
CA HIS A 4 -8.21 11.91 -10.84
C HIS A 4 -6.70 12.16 -10.81
N ILE A 5 -6.24 13.28 -10.22
CA ILE A 5 -4.80 13.60 -10.12
C ILE A 5 -4.06 12.54 -9.31
N TYR A 6 -4.60 12.13 -8.15
CA TYR A 6 -3.95 11.12 -7.32
C TYR A 6 -4.07 9.71 -7.90
N THR A 7 -5.17 9.39 -8.58
CA THR A 7 -5.33 8.13 -9.32
C THR A 7 -4.31 8.04 -10.46
N ASP A 8 -4.16 9.08 -11.26
CA ASP A 8 -3.23 9.11 -12.39
C ASP A 8 -1.77 9.10 -11.91
N TRP A 9 -1.46 9.84 -10.85
CA TRP A 9 -0.15 9.82 -10.20
C TRP A 9 0.20 8.42 -9.68
N ALA A 10 -0.71 7.76 -8.98
CA ALA A 10 -0.48 6.40 -8.48
C ALA A 10 -0.27 5.41 -9.64
N ASN A 11 -1.12 5.48 -10.67
CA ASN A 11 -0.99 4.64 -11.86
C ASN A 11 0.34 4.84 -12.58
N TYR A 12 0.83 6.08 -12.71
CA TYR A 12 2.14 6.37 -13.30
C TYR A 12 3.28 5.62 -12.59
N TYR A 13 3.32 5.64 -11.25
CA TYR A 13 4.36 4.94 -10.50
C TYR A 13 4.18 3.41 -10.54
N LEU A 14 2.95 2.92 -10.50
CA LEU A 14 2.66 1.48 -10.61
C LEU A 14 3.07 0.92 -11.97
N GLU A 15 2.80 1.63 -13.06
CA GLU A 15 3.25 1.25 -14.40
C GLU A 15 4.79 1.24 -14.49
N ARG A 16 5.45 2.26 -13.93
CA ARG A 16 6.92 2.34 -13.87
C ARG A 16 7.53 1.16 -13.09
N ALA A 17 6.87 0.71 -12.02
CA ALA A 17 7.25 -0.45 -11.24
C ALA A 17 6.84 -1.80 -11.87
N LYS A 18 6.21 -1.79 -13.06
CA LYS A 18 5.64 -2.97 -13.75
C LYS A 18 4.63 -3.72 -12.87
N SER A 19 3.88 -2.98 -12.05
CA SER A 19 2.78 -3.53 -11.27
C SER A 19 1.69 -4.05 -12.19
N LYS A 20 1.01 -5.12 -11.75
CA LYS A 20 -0.20 -5.64 -12.39
C LYS A 20 -1.46 -4.94 -11.90
N ARG A 21 -1.36 -4.09 -10.87
CA ARG A 21 -2.48 -3.37 -10.29
C ARG A 21 -2.70 -2.05 -11.02
N LYS A 22 -3.96 -1.66 -11.16
CA LYS A 22 -4.37 -0.34 -11.66
C LYS A 22 -5.36 0.26 -10.67
N VAL A 23 -5.16 1.52 -10.34
CA VAL A 23 -6.06 2.27 -9.47
C VAL A 23 -7.23 2.77 -10.30
N SER A 24 -8.43 2.42 -9.87
CA SER A 24 -9.70 2.87 -10.45
C SER A 24 -10.46 3.74 -9.45
N ASP A 25 -10.45 3.35 -8.18
CA ASP A 25 -10.95 4.11 -7.05
C ASP A 25 -9.93 4.06 -5.92
N LEU A 26 -9.19 5.16 -5.73
CA LEU A 26 -8.14 5.25 -4.72
C LEU A 26 -8.63 4.93 -3.31
N SER A 27 -9.89 5.24 -2.98
CA SER A 27 -10.44 4.99 -1.64
C SER A 27 -10.74 3.50 -1.41
N ALA A 28 -11.28 2.83 -2.42
CA ALA A 28 -11.60 1.41 -2.35
C ALA A 28 -10.34 0.54 -2.53
N ASP A 29 -9.47 0.89 -3.47
CA ASP A 29 -8.32 0.09 -3.86
C ASP A 29 -7.19 0.13 -2.82
N CYS A 30 -7.12 1.18 -1.98
CA CYS A 30 -6.14 1.29 -0.89
C CYS A 30 -6.61 0.66 0.44
N ARG A 31 -7.82 0.11 0.50
CA ARG A 31 -8.48 -0.30 1.75
C ARG A 31 -7.76 -1.41 2.50
N ASP A 32 -7.06 -2.29 1.79
CA ASP A 32 -6.27 -3.39 2.37
C ASP A 32 -4.81 -3.00 2.67
N GLY A 33 -4.40 -1.76 2.35
CA GLY A 33 -3.04 -1.25 2.50
C GLY A 33 -2.02 -1.80 1.50
N LEU A 34 -2.36 -2.80 0.68
CA LEU A 34 -1.42 -3.42 -0.26
C LEU A 34 -1.11 -2.52 -1.44
N LEU A 35 -2.14 -1.90 -2.03
CA LEU A 35 -1.94 -0.94 -3.11
C LEU A 35 -1.11 0.25 -2.64
N LEU A 36 -1.42 0.77 -1.45
CA LEU A 36 -0.69 1.88 -0.86
C LEU A 36 0.79 1.54 -0.66
N ALA A 37 1.09 0.35 -0.12
CA ALA A 37 2.46 -0.10 0.03
C ALA A 37 3.16 -0.21 -1.33
N GLU A 38 2.50 -0.77 -2.35
CA GLU A 38 3.08 -0.91 -3.69
C GLU A 38 3.39 0.43 -4.35
N VAL A 39 2.54 1.45 -4.16
CA VAL A 39 2.78 2.82 -4.61
C VAL A 39 3.97 3.44 -3.85
N ILE A 40 4.07 3.24 -2.53
CA ILE A 40 5.20 3.72 -1.72
C ILE A 40 6.51 3.08 -2.19
N GLU A 41 6.52 1.77 -2.45
CA GLU A 41 7.70 1.07 -2.99
C GLU A 41 8.09 1.59 -4.37
N ALA A 42 7.12 1.88 -5.23
CA ALA A 42 7.36 2.40 -6.57
C ALA A 42 7.93 3.83 -6.59
N VAL A 43 7.53 4.66 -5.62
CA VAL A 43 7.99 6.04 -5.46
C VAL A 43 9.35 6.11 -4.78
N THR A 44 9.49 5.39 -3.66
CA THR A 44 10.70 5.44 -2.83
C THR A 44 11.81 4.52 -3.32
N THR A 45 11.48 3.53 -4.15
CA THR A 45 12.36 2.43 -4.58
C THR A 45 12.83 1.51 -3.44
N PHE A 46 12.26 1.65 -2.25
CA PHE A 46 12.53 0.81 -1.08
C PHE A 46 11.34 -0.10 -0.79
N LYS A 47 11.60 -1.28 -0.23
CA LYS A 47 10.54 -2.22 0.19
C LYS A 47 9.90 -1.76 1.49
N VAL A 48 8.57 -1.86 1.56
CA VAL A 48 7.83 -1.59 2.80
C VAL A 48 8.02 -2.79 3.74
N PRO A 49 8.64 -2.61 4.93
CA PRO A 49 8.86 -3.70 5.86
C PRO A 49 7.53 -4.20 6.46
N ASP A 50 7.51 -5.47 6.87
CA ASP A 50 6.41 -6.10 7.61
C ASP A 50 5.02 -6.05 6.94
N LEU A 51 4.99 -5.92 5.61
CA LEU A 51 3.74 -5.90 4.84
C LEU A 51 3.04 -7.27 4.85
N VAL A 52 1.83 -7.30 5.39
CA VAL A 52 0.96 -8.49 5.38
C VAL A 52 0.34 -8.68 3.99
N LYS A 53 0.96 -9.51 3.14
CA LYS A 53 0.56 -9.73 1.73
C LYS A 53 -0.82 -10.38 1.52
N LYS A 54 -1.43 -10.95 2.56
CA LYS A 54 -2.75 -11.57 2.53
C LYS A 54 -3.47 -11.31 3.85
N PRO A 55 -4.10 -10.13 4.03
CA PRO A 55 -4.91 -9.88 5.21
C PRO A 55 -6.12 -10.82 5.17
N LYS A 56 -6.11 -11.87 6.00
CA LYS A 56 -7.16 -12.92 6.05
C LYS A 56 -8.25 -12.63 7.08
N THR A 57 -8.01 -11.71 8.00
CA THR A 57 -8.95 -11.35 9.07
C THR A 57 -9.08 -9.83 9.18
N PRO A 58 -10.23 -9.30 9.66
CA PRO A 58 -10.39 -7.87 9.93
C PRO A 58 -9.30 -7.32 10.84
N GLN A 59 -8.81 -8.11 11.80
CA GLN A 59 -7.71 -7.71 12.67
C GLN A 59 -6.39 -7.52 11.90
N HIS A 60 -6.14 -8.24 10.79
CA HIS A 60 -4.93 -8.03 9.97
C HIS A 60 -4.98 -6.73 9.16
N MET A 61 -6.18 -6.22 8.85
CA MET A 61 -6.34 -4.91 8.19
C MET A 61 -6.01 -3.77 9.16
N GLU A 62 -6.49 -3.83 10.40
CA GLU A 62 -6.13 -2.87 11.46
C GLU A 62 -4.66 -3.01 11.89
N LEU A 63 -4.14 -4.24 12.04
CA LEU A 63 -2.75 -4.45 12.44
C LEU A 63 -1.76 -3.96 11.38
N THR A 64 -2.05 -4.03 10.07
CA THR A 64 -1.14 -3.46 9.06
C THR A 64 -1.09 -1.93 9.12
N ILE A 65 -2.20 -1.28 9.48
CA ILE A 65 -2.28 0.17 9.66
C ILE A 65 -1.67 0.61 11.01
N LEU A 66 -1.72 -0.24 12.04
CA LEU A 66 -1.27 0.09 13.41
C LEU A 66 0.11 -0.47 13.81
N LEU A 67 0.64 -1.50 13.12
CA LEU A 67 1.90 -2.17 13.48
C LEU A 67 3.14 -1.65 12.75
N GLY A 68 3.05 -0.58 11.96
CA GLY A 68 4.22 0.20 11.54
C GLY A 68 5.05 0.78 12.70
N ASN A 69 4.79 0.38 13.95
CA ASN A 69 5.39 0.92 15.16
C ASN A 69 5.69 -0.10 16.28
N ARG A 70 5.83 -1.41 16.00
CA ARG A 70 6.36 -2.35 17.00
C ARG A 70 7.44 -3.26 16.43
N ASN A 71 8.68 -2.88 16.70
CA ASN A 71 9.85 -3.75 16.69
C ASN A 71 9.74 -4.75 17.87
N PRO A 72 9.58 -6.08 17.67
CA PRO A 72 9.63 -7.06 18.74
C PRO A 72 11.08 -7.50 19.02
N LYS A 73 12.01 -6.54 19.15
CA LYS A 73 13.31 -6.78 19.77
C LYS A 73 13.37 -6.01 21.09
N GLY A 74 12.93 -6.66 22.14
CA GLY A 74 13.00 -6.15 23.50
C GLY A 74 12.49 -7.18 24.50
N THR A 75 13.43 -8.02 24.96
CA THR A 75 13.40 -8.93 26.13
C THR A 75 12.29 -9.95 26.24
#